data_AF-A0A922NSX7-F1
#
_entry.id   AF-A0A922NSX7-F1
#
_cell.length_a   1.000
_cell.length_b   1.000
_cell.length_c   1.000
_cell.angle_alpha   90.00
_cell.angle_beta   90.00
_cell.angle_gamma   90.00
#
_symmetry.space_group_name_H-M   'P 1'
#
loop_
_entity.id
_entity.type
_entity.pdbx_description
1 polymer ?
#
loop_
_entity_poly.entity_id
_entity_poly.type
_entity_poly.pdbx_seq_one_letter_code
_entity_poly.pdbx_strand_id
1 'polypeptide(L)'
;MAESFDYVAFARDFEKRHGRPPTAEELEQGIDPWEGIVTFHTPEETQAKIERIHASYKPSLWERLKTGLSFVIRNFFRALLILIQTPVYLTLFFFNLIKSTIGVFVIWFVSKFVLGWLVGIIAGLIYGFDLYKNPFPSPIKDIVDFSFGVNFFEDAVPNFFPHPVADAWIIGITIVFFALVMTFSKSEA
;
A
#
# COMPACT_ATOMS: atom_id res chain seq x y z
N MET A 1 -30.09 15.75 34.12
CA MET A 1 -29.32 15.47 35.35
C MET A 1 -28.09 16.33 35.27
N ALA A 2 -27.88 17.24 36.23
CA ALA A 2 -26.73 18.13 36.21
C ALA A 2 -25.45 17.28 36.31
N GLU A 3 -24.54 17.43 35.35
CA GLU A 3 -23.21 16.81 35.42
C GLU A 3 -22.54 17.30 36.70
N SER A 4 -22.30 16.37 37.63
CA SER A 4 -21.61 16.66 38.87
C SER A 4 -20.17 17.04 38.54
N PHE A 5 -19.75 18.23 38.97
CA PHE A 5 -18.37 18.70 38.85
C PHE A 5 -17.38 17.62 39.31
N ASP A 6 -16.46 17.22 38.42
CA ASP A 6 -15.45 16.21 38.72
C ASP A 6 -14.29 16.83 39.49
N TYR A 7 -14.48 16.89 40.81
CA TYR A 7 -13.50 17.40 41.78
C TYR A 7 -12.13 16.70 41.68
N VAL A 8 -12.11 15.44 41.26
CA VAL A 8 -10.88 14.62 41.21
C VAL A 8 -10.06 14.98 39.98
N ALA A 9 -10.71 15.13 38.82
CA ALA A 9 -10.04 15.57 37.60
C ALA A 9 -9.50 16.99 37.74
N PHE A 10 -10.30 17.91 38.30
CA PHE A 10 -9.88 19.29 38.56
C PHE A 10 -8.67 19.37 39.48
N ALA A 11 -8.71 18.68 40.63
CA ALA A 11 -7.61 18.72 41.61
C ALA A 11 -6.29 18.18 41.03
N ARG A 12 -6.35 17.09 40.26
CA ARG A 12 -5.18 16.51 39.59
C ARG A 12 -4.56 17.46 38.57
N ASP A 13 -5.39 18.12 37.76
CA ASP A 13 -4.91 19.03 36.72
C ASP A 13 -4.40 20.36 37.30
N PHE A 14 -4.96 20.78 38.44
CA PHE A 14 -4.51 21.93 39.21
C PHE A 14 -3.14 21.67 39.84
N GLU A 15 -2.97 20.53 40.52
CA GLU A 15 -1.68 20.12 41.12
C GLU A 15 -0.56 20.01 40.09
N LYS A 16 -0.87 19.47 38.90
CA LYS A 16 0.09 19.34 37.81
C LYS A 16 0.58 20.68 37.28
N ARG A 17 -0.26 21.71 37.30
CA ARG A 17 0.06 23.05 36.79
C ARG A 17 0.70 23.95 37.85
N HIS A 18 0.19 23.91 39.08
CA HIS A 18 0.58 24.84 40.16
C HIS A 18 1.52 24.22 41.20
N GLY A 19 1.78 22.91 41.12
CA GLY A 19 2.67 22.19 42.04
C GLY A 19 2.15 22.11 43.48
N ARG A 20 0.88 22.48 43.71
CA ARG A 20 0.19 22.46 45.00
C ARG A 20 -1.26 21.99 44.83
N PRO A 21 -1.88 21.40 45.88
CA PRO A 21 -3.31 21.15 45.88
C PRO A 21 -4.11 22.46 45.81
N PRO A 22 -5.31 22.45 45.19
CA PRO A 22 -6.23 23.57 45.22
C PRO A 22 -6.74 23.82 46.66
N THR A 23 -7.00 25.08 47.01
CA THR A 23 -7.66 25.41 48.28
C THR A 23 -9.16 25.05 48.23
N ALA A 24 -9.80 24.95 49.41
CA ALA A 24 -11.22 24.59 49.49
C ALA A 24 -12.13 25.55 48.71
N GLU A 25 -11.79 26.84 48.68
CA GLU A 25 -12.52 27.87 47.93
C GLU A 25 -12.32 27.72 46.41
N GLU A 26 -11.09 27.43 45.96
CA GLU A 26 -10.75 27.14 44.55
C GLU A 26 -11.47 25.88 44.04
N LEU A 27 -11.61 24.89 44.92
CA LEU A 27 -12.25 23.60 44.64
C LEU A 27 -13.79 23.70 44.62
N GLU A 28 -14.39 24.46 45.55
CA GLU A 28 -15.84 24.64 45.64
C GLU A 28 -16.38 25.51 44.49
N GLN A 29 -15.60 26.49 44.04
CA GLN A 29 -15.99 27.40 42.97
C GLN A 29 -15.50 26.95 41.58
N GLY A 30 -14.63 25.94 41.50
CA GLY A 30 -14.04 25.45 40.25
C GLY A 30 -13.25 26.52 39.50
N ILE A 31 -12.55 27.39 40.24
CA ILE A 31 -11.82 28.55 39.70
C ILE A 31 -10.33 28.23 39.64
N ASP A 32 -9.73 28.34 38.45
CA ASP A 32 -8.27 28.41 38.28
C ASP A 32 -7.86 29.90 38.34
N PRO A 33 -6.89 30.28 39.19
CA PRO A 33 -6.40 31.66 39.31
C PRO A 33 -5.99 32.32 37.99
N TRP A 34 -5.65 31.53 36.96
CA TRP A 34 -5.18 32.01 35.66
C TRP A 34 -6.24 31.99 34.57
N GLU A 35 -7.23 31.10 34.67
CA GLU A 35 -8.25 30.88 33.63
C GLU A 35 -9.65 31.34 34.06
N GLY A 36 -9.85 31.71 35.33
CA GLY A 36 -11.15 32.04 35.90
C GLY A 36 -11.97 30.78 36.21
N ILE A 37 -13.30 30.88 36.16
CA ILE A 37 -14.18 29.72 36.36
C ILE A 37 -13.91 28.71 35.23
N VAL A 38 -13.34 27.56 35.57
CA VAL A 38 -13.03 26.49 34.63
C VAL A 38 -14.31 25.72 34.35
N THR A 39 -15.12 26.24 33.42
CA THR A 39 -16.21 25.45 32.84
C THR A 39 -15.61 24.44 31.87
N PHE A 40 -15.54 23.18 32.30
CA PHE A 40 -15.22 22.07 31.41
C PHE A 40 -16.38 21.92 30.41
N HIS A 41 -16.21 22.45 29.20
CA HIS A 41 -17.17 22.22 28.13
C HIS A 41 -17.04 20.77 27.68
N THR A 42 -18.16 20.04 27.68
CA THR A 42 -18.21 18.72 27.04
C THR A 42 -17.84 18.85 25.55
N PRO A 43 -17.41 17.77 24.89
CA PRO A 43 -17.17 17.78 23.44
C PRO A 43 -18.37 18.31 22.65
N GLU A 44 -19.58 18.04 23.15
CA GLU A 44 -20.86 18.51 22.59
C GLU A 44 -21.04 20.03 22.74
N GLU A 45 -20.71 20.61 23.90
CA GLU A 45 -20.77 22.07 24.09
C GLU A 45 -19.71 22.80 23.27
N THR A 46 -18.53 22.20 23.11
CA THR A 46 -17.46 22.75 22.28
C THR A 46 -17.85 22.73 20.81
N GLN A 47 -18.46 21.64 20.33
CA GLN A 47 -19.03 21.54 19.00
C GLN A 47 -20.18 22.53 18.81
N ALA A 48 -21.11 22.65 19.75
CA ALA A 48 -22.20 23.62 19.68
C ALA A 48 -21.69 25.08 19.67
N LYS A 49 -20.60 25.38 20.37
CA LYS A 49 -19.95 26.70 20.35
C LYS A 49 -19.25 26.95 19.02
N ILE A 50 -18.56 25.95 18.46
CA ILE A 50 -17.97 26.01 17.11
C ILE A 50 -19.06 26.20 16.06
N GLU A 51 -20.17 25.47 16.14
CA GLU A 51 -21.32 25.61 15.24
C GLU A 51 -21.99 26.97 15.36
N ARG A 52 -22.15 27.52 16.58
CA ARG A 52 -22.64 28.89 16.77
C ARG A 52 -21.70 29.94 16.19
N ILE A 53 -20.38 29.77 16.37
CA ILE A 53 -19.37 30.66 15.78
C ILE A 53 -19.41 30.56 14.26
N HIS A 54 -19.52 29.35 13.71
CA HIS A 54 -19.57 29.10 12.26
C HIS A 54 -20.89 29.60 11.64
N ALA A 55 -22.00 29.51 12.36
CA ALA A 55 -23.31 30.03 11.96
C ALA A 55 -23.37 31.57 12.00
N SER A 56 -22.66 32.19 12.95
CA SER A 56 -22.58 33.65 13.06
C SER A 56 -21.48 34.27 12.19
N TYR A 57 -20.54 33.48 11.68
CA TYR A 57 -19.45 33.93 10.83
C TYR A 57 -19.90 33.99 9.37
N LYS A 58 -20.05 35.21 8.84
CA LYS A 58 -20.21 35.45 7.40
C LYS A 58 -18.84 35.79 6.81
N PRO A 59 -18.18 34.85 6.13
CA PRO A 59 -16.87 35.12 5.53
C PRO A 59 -17.00 36.24 4.50
N SER A 60 -16.12 37.22 4.60
CA SER A 60 -16.04 38.33 3.65
C SER A 60 -15.69 37.83 2.25
N LEU A 61 -16.04 38.61 1.21
CA LEU A 61 -15.68 38.29 -0.18
C LEU A 61 -14.16 38.08 -0.34
N TRP A 62 -13.36 38.82 0.42
CA TRP A 62 -11.90 38.71 0.43
C TRP A 62 -11.42 37.39 1.04
N GLU A 63 -12.01 36.94 2.15
CA GLU A 63 -11.69 35.64 2.76
C GLU A 63 -12.12 34.47 1.86
N ARG A 64 -13.28 34.58 1.21
CA ARG A 64 -13.72 33.59 0.21
C ARG A 64 -12.75 33.51 -0.98
N LEU A 65 -12.29 34.65 -1.48
CA LEU A 65 -11.27 34.73 -2.53
C LEU A 65 -9.94 34.13 -2.09
N LYS A 66 -9.47 34.45 -0.88
CA LYS A 66 -8.22 33.92 -0.33
C LYS A 66 -8.28 32.40 -0.15
N THR A 67 -9.40 31.87 0.33
CA THR A 67 -9.62 30.42 0.45
C THR A 67 -9.70 29.74 -0.90
N GLY A 68 -10.43 30.32 -1.87
CA GLY A 68 -10.51 29.80 -3.24
C GLY A 68 -9.15 29.83 -3.94
N LEU A 69 -8.39 30.92 -3.80
CA LEU A 69 -7.06 31.08 -4.36
C LEU A 69 -6.06 30.13 -3.69
N SER A 70 -6.11 29.96 -2.36
CA SER A 70 -5.29 28.99 -1.64
C SER A 70 -5.58 27.56 -2.08
N PHE A 71 -6.84 27.21 -2.29
CA PHE A 71 -7.25 25.92 -2.83
C PHE A 71 -6.69 25.69 -4.24
N VAL A 72 -6.84 26.67 -5.14
CA VAL A 72 -6.33 26.60 -6.52
C VAL A 72 -4.81 26.51 -6.54
N ILE A 73 -4.10 27.38 -5.80
CA ILE A 73 -2.65 27.40 -5.71
C ILE A 73 -2.12 26.06 -5.15
N ARG A 74 -2.72 25.54 -4.07
CA ARG A 74 -2.33 24.25 -3.47
C ARG A 74 -2.51 23.10 -4.46
N ASN A 75 -3.66 23.05 -5.15
CA ASN A 75 -3.91 22.00 -6.13
C ASN A 75 -3.03 22.15 -7.38
N PHE A 76 -2.74 23.39 -7.80
CA PHE A 76 -1.82 23.68 -8.90
C PHE A 76 -0.40 23.23 -8.58
N PHE A 77 0.14 23.57 -7.41
CA PHE A 77 1.45 23.09 -6.98
C PHE A 77 1.48 21.57 -6.83
N ARG A 78 0.40 20.94 -6.34
CA ARG A 78 0.31 19.48 -6.28
C ARG A 78 0.35 18.84 -7.68
N ALA A 79 -0.39 19.39 -8.64
CA ALA A 79 -0.36 18.92 -10.03
C ALA A 79 0.99 19.18 -10.70
N LEU A 80 1.62 20.32 -10.43
CA LEU A 80 2.95 20.67 -10.90
C LEU A 80 4.01 19.72 -10.35
N LEU A 81 3.94 19.38 -9.06
CA LEU A 81 4.82 18.39 -8.43
C LEU A 81 4.61 16.99 -9.06
N ILE A 82 3.37 16.58 -9.33
CA ILE A 82 3.09 15.33 -10.07
C ILE A 82 3.70 15.40 -11.48
N LEU A 83 3.55 16.51 -12.20
CA LEU A 83 4.11 16.70 -13.54
C LEU A 83 5.65 16.59 -13.55
N ILE A 84 6.31 17.13 -12.52
CA ILE A 84 7.77 17.07 -12.36
C ILE A 84 8.23 15.68 -11.90
N GLN A 85 7.45 15.00 -11.03
CA GLN A 85 7.78 13.66 -10.54
C GLN A 85 7.51 12.56 -11.57
N THR A 86 6.50 12.73 -12.42
CA THR A 86 6.11 11.75 -13.46
C THR A 86 7.29 11.33 -14.35
N PRO A 87 8.12 12.22 -14.92
CA PRO A 87 9.27 11.81 -15.73
C PRO A 87 10.31 11.03 -14.92
N VAL A 88 10.50 11.35 -13.63
CA VAL A 88 11.41 10.61 -12.74
C VAL A 88 10.88 9.20 -12.48
N TYR A 89 9.60 9.04 -12.15
CA TYR A 89 8.99 7.71 -11.97
C TYR A 89 8.92 6.92 -13.27
N LEU A 90 8.68 7.58 -14.41
CA LEU A 90 8.64 6.92 -15.70
C LEU A 90 10.02 6.40 -16.12
N THR A 91 11.08 7.17 -15.88
CA THR A 91 12.46 6.73 -16.15
C THR A 91 12.88 5.60 -15.22
N LEU A 92 12.58 5.68 -13.93
CA LEU A 92 12.79 4.58 -12.98
C LEU A 92 12.02 3.32 -13.40
N PHE A 93 10.75 3.47 -13.74
CA PHE A 93 9.91 2.38 -14.24
C PHE A 93 10.50 1.76 -15.50
N PHE A 94 10.97 2.55 -16.45
CA PHE A 94 11.59 2.06 -17.67
C PHE A 94 12.84 1.21 -17.40
N PHE A 95 13.76 1.68 -16.54
CA PHE A 95 14.94 0.89 -16.17
C PHE A 95 14.57 -0.38 -15.40
N ASN A 96 13.58 -0.30 -14.52
CA ASN A 96 13.07 -1.47 -13.80
C ASN A 96 12.35 -2.45 -14.73
N LEU A 97 11.70 -1.97 -15.79
CA LEU A 97 11.09 -2.79 -16.82
C LEU A 97 12.16 -3.59 -17.57
N ILE A 98 13.25 -2.95 -18.01
CA ILE A 98 14.38 -3.65 -18.66
C ILE A 98 14.96 -4.72 -17.74
N LYS A 99 15.23 -4.38 -16.47
CA LYS A 99 15.77 -5.34 -15.49
C LYS A 99 14.81 -6.50 -15.24
N SER A 100 13.52 -6.21 -15.11
CA SER A 100 12.48 -7.23 -14.94
C SER A 100 12.39 -8.14 -16.14
N THR A 101 12.44 -7.59 -17.36
CA THR A 101 12.45 -8.38 -18.60
C THR A 101 13.59 -9.39 -18.59
N ILE A 102 14.82 -8.93 -18.35
CA ILE A 102 15.99 -9.82 -18.29
C ILE A 102 15.80 -10.87 -17.19
N GLY A 103 15.43 -10.46 -15.98
CA GLY A 103 15.26 -11.38 -14.84
C GLY A 103 14.19 -12.44 -15.08
N VAL A 104 13.01 -12.04 -15.56
CA VAL A 104 11.89 -12.95 -15.84
C VAL A 104 12.27 -13.93 -16.95
N PHE A 105 12.91 -13.48 -18.04
CA PHE A 105 13.36 -14.39 -19.09
C PHE A 105 14.40 -15.39 -18.57
N VAL A 106 15.41 -14.93 -17.82
CA VAL A 106 16.42 -15.83 -17.21
C VAL A 106 15.74 -16.88 -16.34
N ILE A 107 14.83 -16.47 -15.45
CA ILE A 107 14.08 -17.40 -14.60
C ILE A 107 13.25 -18.36 -15.45
N TRP A 108 12.53 -17.87 -16.46
CA TRP A 108 11.70 -18.70 -17.34
C TRP A 108 12.52 -19.81 -18.02
N PHE A 109 13.62 -19.45 -18.70
CA PHE A 109 14.46 -20.41 -19.40
C PHE A 109 15.15 -21.39 -18.44
N VAL A 110 15.76 -20.88 -17.35
CA VAL A 110 16.48 -21.72 -16.39
C VAL A 110 15.52 -22.66 -15.66
N SER A 111 14.36 -22.17 -15.21
CA SER A 111 13.36 -23.01 -14.53
C SER A 111 12.80 -24.08 -15.45
N LYS A 112 12.49 -23.77 -16.73
CA LYS A 112 12.04 -24.78 -17.70
C LYS A 112 13.10 -25.86 -17.91
N PHE A 113 14.37 -25.47 -18.01
CA PHE A 113 15.47 -26.42 -18.18
C PHE A 113 15.63 -27.33 -16.97
N VAL A 114 15.71 -26.76 -15.77
CA VAL A 114 15.88 -27.53 -14.53
C VAL A 114 14.69 -28.45 -14.26
N LEU A 115 13.46 -27.93 -14.39
CA LEU A 115 12.26 -28.73 -14.17
C LEU A 115 12.09 -29.81 -15.23
N GLY A 116 12.37 -29.52 -16.50
CA GLY A 116 12.36 -30.52 -17.57
C GLY A 116 13.33 -31.65 -17.28
N TRP A 117 14.57 -31.33 -16.88
CA TRP A 117 15.57 -32.34 -16.51
C TRP A 117 15.11 -33.20 -15.33
N LEU A 118 14.55 -32.60 -14.28
CA LEU A 118 14.00 -33.34 -13.14
C LEU A 118 12.85 -34.27 -13.54
N VAL A 119 11.91 -33.78 -14.35
CA VAL A 119 10.78 -34.58 -14.86
C VAL A 119 11.28 -35.74 -15.72
N GLY A 120 12.29 -35.51 -16.56
CA GLY A 120 12.93 -36.55 -17.37
C GLY A 120 13.58 -37.64 -16.53
N ILE A 121 14.31 -37.29 -15.46
CA ILE A 121 14.90 -38.28 -14.55
C ILE A 121 13.83 -39.08 -13.82
N ILE A 122 12.80 -38.42 -13.28
CA ILE A 122 11.71 -39.09 -12.57
C ILE A 122 11.01 -40.09 -13.50
N ALA A 123 10.72 -39.67 -14.73
CA ALA A 123 10.13 -40.54 -15.73
C ALA A 123 11.04 -41.75 -16.05
N GLY A 124 12.33 -41.51 -16.24
CA GLY A 124 13.34 -42.55 -16.48
C GLY A 124 13.46 -43.58 -15.35
N LEU A 125 13.39 -43.13 -14.09
CA LEU A 125 13.47 -44.01 -12.91
C LEU A 125 12.23 -44.87 -12.71
N ILE A 126 11.04 -44.37 -13.04
CA ILE A 126 9.77 -45.07 -12.80
C ILE A 126 9.40 -45.96 -14.00
N TYR A 127 9.60 -45.48 -15.22
CA TYR A 127 9.09 -46.09 -16.44
C TYR A 127 10.18 -46.59 -17.40
N GLY A 128 11.45 -46.36 -17.07
CA GLY A 128 12.59 -46.65 -17.96
C GLY A 128 12.95 -45.45 -18.85
N PHE A 129 14.17 -45.45 -19.41
CA PHE A 129 14.70 -44.34 -20.21
C PHE A 129 14.33 -44.38 -21.69
N ASP A 130 13.69 -45.45 -22.16
CA ASP A 130 13.21 -45.58 -23.53
C ASP A 130 11.80 -44.97 -23.67
N LEU A 131 11.75 -43.63 -23.59
CA LEU A 131 10.52 -42.84 -23.54
C LEU A 131 10.22 -42.20 -24.90
N TYR A 132 9.36 -42.83 -25.69
CA TYR A 132 8.90 -42.30 -26.98
C TYR A 132 7.63 -41.43 -26.88
N LYS A 133 7.01 -41.38 -25.69
CA LYS A 133 5.82 -40.58 -25.38
C LYS A 133 5.80 -40.25 -23.90
N ASN A 134 4.98 -39.29 -23.50
CA ASN A 134 4.76 -38.99 -22.10
C ASN A 134 4.25 -40.25 -21.35
N PRO A 135 5.05 -40.80 -20.41
CA PRO A 135 4.72 -42.05 -19.73
C PRO A 135 3.78 -41.85 -18.54
N PHE A 136 3.54 -40.59 -18.13
CA PHE A 136 2.70 -40.31 -16.97
C PHE A 136 1.22 -40.57 -17.27
N PRO A 137 0.44 -41.07 -16.30
CA PRO A 137 -1.02 -41.06 -16.39
C PRO A 137 -1.58 -39.64 -16.18
N SER A 138 -2.77 -39.36 -16.69
CA SER A 138 -3.52 -38.14 -16.33
C SER A 138 -3.85 -38.15 -14.82
N PRO A 139 -3.78 -36.98 -14.13
CA PRO A 139 -3.64 -35.63 -14.67
C PRO A 139 -2.19 -35.13 -14.84
N ILE A 140 -1.20 -35.91 -14.40
CA ILE A 140 0.22 -35.50 -14.43
C ILE A 140 0.69 -35.30 -15.87
N LYS A 141 0.25 -36.17 -16.77
CA LYS A 141 0.48 -36.03 -18.22
C LYS A 141 0.13 -34.64 -18.71
N ASP A 142 -1.07 -34.17 -18.39
CA ASP A 142 -1.61 -32.92 -18.90
C ASP A 142 -0.82 -31.70 -18.38
N ILE A 143 -0.36 -31.77 -17.12
CA ILE A 143 0.51 -30.74 -16.53
C ILE A 143 1.87 -30.70 -17.24
N VAL A 144 2.46 -31.87 -17.49
CA VAL A 144 3.77 -31.98 -18.15
C VAL A 144 3.70 -31.52 -19.60
N ASP A 145 2.68 -31.95 -20.33
CA ASP A 145 2.45 -31.55 -21.73
C ASP A 145 2.17 -30.04 -21.84
N PHE A 146 1.35 -29.49 -20.93
CA PHE A 146 1.11 -28.04 -20.86
C PHE A 146 2.40 -27.26 -20.56
N SER A 147 3.25 -27.80 -19.68
CA SER A 147 4.46 -27.10 -19.21
C SER A 147 5.63 -27.21 -20.19
N PHE A 148 5.80 -28.32 -20.89
CA PHE A 148 7.00 -28.58 -21.71
C PHE A 148 6.70 -28.94 -23.16
N GLY A 149 5.42 -29.04 -23.53
CA GLY A 149 4.98 -29.49 -24.84
C GLY A 149 4.70 -30.99 -24.88
N VAL A 150 3.82 -31.40 -25.78
CA VAL A 150 3.37 -32.81 -25.94
C VAL A 150 4.53 -33.75 -26.32
N ASN A 151 5.52 -33.23 -27.04
CA ASN A 151 6.66 -34.00 -27.55
C ASN A 151 7.90 -33.94 -26.64
N PHE A 152 7.78 -33.40 -25.43
CA PHE A 152 8.92 -33.17 -24.53
C PHE A 152 9.81 -34.40 -24.31
N PHE A 153 9.22 -35.59 -24.15
CA PHE A 153 9.98 -36.84 -23.95
C PHE A 153 10.63 -37.39 -25.21
N GLU A 154 10.04 -37.13 -26.38
CA GLU A 154 10.59 -37.55 -27.67
C GLU A 154 11.80 -36.70 -28.04
N ASP A 155 11.67 -35.37 -27.91
CA ASP A 155 12.72 -34.42 -28.26
C ASP A 155 13.80 -34.32 -27.17
N ALA A 156 13.50 -34.76 -25.94
CA ALA A 156 14.31 -34.59 -24.73
C ALA A 156 14.75 -33.12 -24.47
N VAL A 157 14.06 -32.16 -25.07
CA VAL A 157 14.31 -30.73 -24.96
C VAL A 157 13.02 -30.03 -24.51
N PRO A 158 13.04 -29.27 -23.41
CA PRO A 158 11.90 -28.48 -22.99
C PRO A 158 11.47 -27.49 -24.07
N ASN A 159 10.21 -27.53 -24.51
CA ASN A 159 9.67 -26.40 -25.26
C ASN A 159 9.51 -25.22 -24.30
N PHE A 160 10.24 -24.12 -24.57
CA PHE A 160 10.17 -22.92 -23.75
C PHE A 160 8.86 -22.14 -23.94
N PHE A 161 8.18 -22.34 -25.06
CA PHE A 161 6.92 -21.67 -25.41
C PHE A 161 5.90 -22.68 -25.96
N PRO A 162 5.44 -23.65 -25.15
CA PRO A 162 4.45 -24.64 -25.59
C PRO A 162 3.11 -23.99 -25.96
N HIS A 163 2.81 -22.83 -25.37
CA HIS A 163 1.61 -22.04 -25.65
C HIS A 163 2.01 -20.58 -25.91
N PRO A 164 2.55 -20.24 -27.09
CA PRO A 164 3.23 -18.97 -27.33
C PRO A 164 2.44 -17.72 -26.92
N VAL A 165 1.12 -17.72 -27.16
CA VAL A 165 0.24 -16.61 -26.79
C VAL A 165 0.06 -16.51 -25.26
N ALA A 166 -0.24 -17.63 -24.60
CA ALA A 166 -0.45 -17.65 -23.16
C ALA A 166 0.85 -17.37 -22.40
N ASP A 167 1.96 -17.96 -22.85
CA ASP A 167 3.29 -17.75 -22.28
C ASP A 167 3.70 -16.28 -22.39
N ALA A 168 3.47 -15.64 -23.55
CA ALA A 168 3.75 -14.22 -23.73
C ALA A 168 2.94 -13.33 -22.77
N TRP A 169 1.66 -13.64 -22.55
CA TRP A 169 0.83 -12.91 -21.58
C TRP A 169 1.32 -13.11 -20.15
N ILE A 170 1.61 -14.34 -19.74
CA ILE A 170 2.11 -14.65 -18.38
C ILE A 170 3.43 -13.93 -18.13
N ILE A 171 4.38 -14.03 -19.07
CA ILE A 171 5.69 -13.37 -18.98
C ILE A 171 5.52 -11.85 -18.97
N GLY A 172 4.72 -11.31 -19.88
CA GLY A 172 4.49 -9.86 -19.99
C GLY A 172 3.87 -9.26 -18.73
N ILE A 173 2.82 -9.89 -18.19
CA ILE A 173 2.18 -9.46 -16.93
C ILE A 173 3.18 -9.53 -15.78
N THR A 174 3.95 -10.60 -15.69
CA THR A 174 4.96 -10.80 -14.64
C THR A 174 6.06 -9.75 -14.70
N ILE A 175 6.54 -9.40 -15.89
CA ILE A 175 7.53 -8.33 -16.12
C ILE A 175 6.98 -6.99 -15.64
N VAL A 176 5.77 -6.63 -16.04
CA VAL A 176 5.14 -5.36 -15.64
C VAL A 176 4.94 -5.33 -14.12
N PHE A 177 4.46 -6.43 -13.53
CA PHE A 177 4.28 -6.54 -12.09
C PHE A 177 5.59 -6.32 -11.32
N PHE A 178 6.67 -7.02 -11.67
CA PHE A 178 7.97 -6.84 -11.02
C PHE A 178 8.54 -5.43 -11.23
N ALA A 179 8.33 -4.84 -12.42
CA ALA A 179 8.77 -3.48 -12.71
C ALA A 179 8.03 -2.45 -11.85
N LEU A 180 6.73 -2.64 -11.63
CA LEU A 180 5.92 -1.81 -10.72
C LEU A 180 6.40 -1.98 -9.28
N VAL A 181 6.54 -3.21 -8.80
CA VAL A 181 7.01 -3.50 -7.44
C VAL A 181 8.35 -2.84 -7.18
N MET A 182 9.35 -3.00 -8.07
CA MET A 182 10.66 -2.38 -7.89
C MET A 182 10.65 -0.84 -7.96
N THR A 183 9.72 -0.27 -8.72
CA THR A 183 9.59 1.19 -8.85
C THR A 183 9.01 1.82 -7.58
N PHE A 184 7.99 1.18 -7.00
CA PHE A 184 7.28 1.72 -5.84
C PHE A 184 7.80 1.21 -4.49
N SER A 185 8.53 0.08 -4.45
CA SER A 185 9.09 -0.44 -3.19
C SER A 185 10.25 0.39 -2.64
N LYS A 186 10.85 1.27 -3.45
CA LYS A 186 11.98 2.12 -3.05
C LYS A 186 11.59 3.56 -2.71
N SER A 187 10.32 3.97 -2.91
CA SER A 187 9.90 5.35 -2.70
C SER A 187 9.45 5.67 -1.26
N GLU A 188 9.62 4.74 -0.31
CA GLU A 188 9.27 4.92 1.11
C GLU A 188 10.48 4.95 2.07
N ALA A 189 11.67 5.32 1.60
CA ALA A 189 12.86 5.50 2.44
C ALA A 189 13.30 6.96 2.49
#